data_AF-A0A9P1IQP7-F1
#
_entry.id   AF-A0A9P1IQP7-F1
#
_cell.length_a   1.000
_cell.length_b   1.000
_cell.length_c   1.000
_cell.angle_alpha   90.00
_cell.angle_beta   90.00
_cell.angle_gamma   90.00
#
_symmetry.space_group_name_H-M   'P 1'
#
loop_
_entity.id
_entity.type
_entity.pdbx_description
1 polymer ?
#
loop_
_entity_poly.entity_id
_entity_poly.type
_entity_poly.pdbx_seq_one_letter_code
_entity_poly.pdbx_strand_id
1 'polypeptide(L)'
;MVWDRRTRVATCTLNNWALDFKGNYERIVKTCEEANSIGARIRVGPELEICGYGCSDHFFELDTERHSWEMLSRIVEKSREWPNLLVLTGLPVRFRGLLYNCMAALKNGKLLLIRAKMGLANDDVYREGRWFVRWTEPFKNYQFNILPDYCFEQSTVPFGDGILESEDNVRIGFEICEELWSARSTNISLAEQGVDIICNGSGSHHILGKSNYRINQLILGSCGKVGGVYIYANHRGCDGDRVYYDGASTIAHNGELLAQINQFDIEDTCVTSALVDLAENLTFRQKKTSSRDTASEKSAVETIRFEGTFTKIAKLNEKCTAPIQHFEKLQLSPIEELCHGPPAYLWTYLRRSGMSGYFVPLSGGQDSSAVAAMVRLMCEKVCAAVKFRRENGLEDDPAYFLNGKKVTENPEELCKQVRVLENWV
;
A
#
# COMPACT_ATOMS: atom_id res chain seq x y z
N MET A 1 -23.64 -23.28 6.29
CA MET A 1 -22.26 -22.98 6.69
C MET A 1 -21.33 -23.82 5.85
N VAL A 2 -20.47 -23.19 5.05
CA VAL A 2 -19.44 -23.89 4.28
C VAL A 2 -18.17 -23.83 5.12
N TRP A 3 -17.62 -24.98 5.48
CA TRP A 3 -16.46 -25.11 6.37
C TRP A 3 -15.15 -24.63 5.73
N ASP A 4 -15.09 -24.57 4.40
CA ASP A 4 -13.95 -24.03 3.66
C ASP A 4 -14.19 -22.56 3.34
N ARG A 5 -13.61 -21.66 4.16
CA ARG A 5 -13.60 -20.20 3.90
C ARG A 5 -12.22 -19.72 3.45
N ARG A 6 -11.47 -20.56 2.73
CA ARG A 6 -10.16 -20.18 2.18
C ARG A 6 -10.29 -19.13 1.08
N THR A 7 -9.46 -18.08 1.20
CA THR A 7 -9.34 -17.01 0.22
C THR A 7 -7.90 -16.56 0.09
N ARG A 8 -7.50 -16.08 -1.09
CA ARG A 8 -6.18 -15.50 -1.33
C ARG A 8 -6.31 -14.00 -1.32
N VAL A 9 -5.52 -13.37 -0.47
CA VAL A 9 -5.46 -11.91 -0.34
C VAL A 9 -4.10 -11.42 -0.82
N ALA A 10 -4.07 -10.21 -1.40
CA ALA A 10 -2.85 -9.59 -1.88
C ALA A 10 -2.70 -8.16 -1.36
N THR A 11 -1.45 -7.80 -1.09
CA THR A 11 -1.02 -6.42 -0.86
C THR A 11 0.04 -6.05 -1.88
N CYS A 12 0.25 -4.76 -2.09
CA CYS A 12 1.29 -4.27 -2.98
C CYS A 12 2.02 -3.06 -2.43
N THR A 13 3.26 -2.91 -2.91
CA THR A 13 4.08 -1.72 -2.72
C THR A 13 4.26 -1.04 -4.07
N LEU A 14 4.02 0.27 -4.13
CA LEU A 14 4.15 1.07 -5.34
C LEU A 14 5.15 2.21 -5.16
N ASN A 15 5.99 2.44 -6.17
CA ASN A 15 6.82 3.63 -6.29
C ASN A 15 6.11 4.71 -7.10
N ASN A 16 5.04 5.27 -6.54
CA ASN A 16 4.28 6.33 -7.19
C ASN A 16 5.07 7.65 -7.22
N TRP A 17 4.62 8.56 -8.07
CA TRP A 17 5.18 9.90 -8.20
C TRP A 17 4.03 10.91 -8.18
N ALA A 18 4.15 11.96 -7.36
CA ALA A 18 3.14 13.01 -7.26
C ALA A 18 2.81 13.56 -8.66
N LEU A 19 1.51 13.60 -8.98
CA LEU A 19 0.95 14.10 -10.24
C LEU A 19 1.30 13.29 -11.51
N ASP A 20 2.07 12.21 -11.41
CA ASP A 20 2.32 11.27 -12.53
C ASP A 20 1.11 10.35 -12.74
N PHE A 21 -0.05 10.92 -13.07
CA PHE A 21 -1.30 10.17 -13.20
C PHE A 21 -1.20 8.98 -14.16
N LYS A 22 -0.45 9.15 -15.26
CA LYS A 22 -0.23 8.07 -16.23
C LYS A 22 0.61 6.95 -15.64
N GLY A 23 1.79 7.24 -15.08
CA GLY A 23 2.65 6.21 -14.53
C GLY A 23 2.05 5.56 -13.28
N ASN A 24 1.37 6.32 -12.43
CA ASN A 24 0.65 5.78 -11.28
C ASN A 24 -0.49 4.84 -11.72
N TYR A 25 -1.27 5.22 -12.75
CA TYR A 25 -2.27 4.33 -13.34
C TYR A 25 -1.64 3.02 -13.84
N GLU A 26 -0.54 3.10 -14.61
CA GLU A 26 0.15 1.92 -15.14
C GLU A 26 0.65 1.00 -14.02
N ARG A 27 1.20 1.56 -12.93
CA ARG A 27 1.62 0.80 -11.73
C ARG A 27 0.44 0.14 -11.02
N ILE A 28 -0.67 0.84 -10.85
CA ILE A 28 -1.90 0.29 -10.24
C ILE A 28 -2.42 -0.88 -11.08
N VAL A 29 -2.57 -0.69 -12.39
CA VAL A 29 -3.04 -1.73 -13.33
C VAL A 29 -2.14 -2.95 -13.29
N LYS A 30 -0.81 -2.77 -13.38
CA LYS A 30 0.16 -3.86 -13.30
C LYS A 30 -0.01 -4.69 -12.02
N THR A 31 -0.14 -4.04 -10.86
CA THR A 31 -0.33 -4.78 -9.60
C THR A 31 -1.71 -5.45 -9.48
N CYS A 32 -2.74 -4.92 -10.15
CA CYS A 32 -4.04 -5.59 -10.24
C CYS A 32 -3.96 -6.84 -11.13
N GLU A 33 -3.26 -6.76 -12.27
CA GLU A 33 -3.02 -7.89 -13.17
C GLU A 33 -2.21 -8.99 -12.47
N GLU A 34 -1.13 -8.62 -11.78
CA GLU A 34 -0.31 -9.52 -10.97
C GLU A 34 -1.16 -10.20 -9.87
N ALA A 35 -1.94 -9.42 -9.09
CA ALA A 35 -2.82 -9.97 -8.05
C ALA A 35 -3.91 -10.90 -8.61
N ASN A 36 -4.50 -10.56 -9.76
CA ASN A 36 -5.49 -11.41 -10.42
C ASN A 36 -4.87 -12.70 -10.95
N SER A 37 -3.68 -12.64 -11.54
CA SER A 37 -2.98 -13.81 -12.11
C SER A 37 -2.59 -14.87 -11.07
N ILE A 38 -2.24 -14.44 -9.85
CA ILE A 38 -2.01 -15.35 -8.70
C ILE A 38 -3.32 -15.81 -8.04
N GLY A 39 -4.47 -15.35 -8.52
CA GLY A 39 -5.80 -15.76 -8.05
C GLY A 39 -6.26 -15.08 -6.77
N ALA A 40 -5.72 -13.90 -6.43
CA ALA A 40 -6.21 -13.13 -5.28
C ALA A 40 -7.67 -12.67 -5.49
N ARG A 41 -8.39 -12.49 -4.39
CA ARG A 41 -9.76 -11.94 -4.36
C ARG A 41 -9.82 -10.50 -3.91
N ILE A 42 -8.73 -10.01 -3.33
CA ILE A 42 -8.57 -8.62 -2.94
C ILE A 42 -7.13 -8.17 -3.21
N ARG A 43 -6.99 -6.96 -3.74
CA ARG A 43 -5.73 -6.23 -3.85
C ARG A 43 -5.88 -4.91 -3.09
N VAL A 44 -5.03 -4.68 -2.11
CA VAL A 44 -4.98 -3.43 -1.35
C VAL A 44 -3.81 -2.58 -1.82
N GLY A 45 -4.10 -1.36 -2.27
CA GLY A 45 -3.12 -0.37 -2.68
C GLY A 45 -2.78 0.65 -1.58
N PRO A 46 -1.67 1.40 -1.73
CA PRO A 46 -1.29 2.47 -0.82
C PRO A 46 -2.28 3.63 -0.81
N GLU A 47 -2.14 4.49 0.20
CA GLU A 47 -2.95 5.70 0.39
C GLU A 47 -2.73 6.72 -0.73
N LEU A 48 -3.80 7.31 -1.29
CA LEU A 48 -3.71 8.31 -2.37
C LEU A 48 -2.87 7.85 -3.58
N GLU A 49 -2.80 6.54 -3.86
CA GLU A 49 -1.93 5.99 -4.92
C GLU A 49 -2.21 6.52 -6.33
N ILE A 50 -3.42 6.98 -6.63
CA ILE A 50 -3.76 7.49 -7.97
C ILE A 50 -3.00 8.79 -8.29
N CYS A 51 -3.00 9.75 -7.36
CA CYS A 51 -2.27 11.02 -7.53
C CYS A 51 -0.84 10.95 -6.99
N GLY A 52 -0.54 10.02 -6.09
CA GLY A 52 0.63 10.05 -5.22
C GLY A 52 0.30 10.78 -3.91
N TYR A 53 0.88 10.32 -2.80
CA TYR A 53 0.59 10.88 -1.47
C TYR A 53 1.12 12.32 -1.34
N GLY A 54 2.34 12.58 -1.78
CA GLY A 54 3.09 13.82 -1.62
C GLY A 54 2.69 14.98 -2.54
N CYS A 55 1.46 15.03 -3.06
CA CYS A 55 1.02 16.15 -3.91
C CYS A 55 1.00 17.51 -3.18
N SER A 56 0.98 17.51 -1.85
CA SER A 56 1.05 18.72 -1.01
C SER A 56 0.02 19.78 -1.45
N ASP A 57 0.43 21.03 -1.68
CA ASP A 57 -0.49 22.13 -2.03
C ASP A 57 -1.17 21.96 -3.38
N HIS A 58 -0.75 21.02 -4.23
CA HIS A 58 -1.51 20.65 -5.42
C HIS A 58 -2.88 20.05 -5.07
N PHE A 59 -3.13 19.62 -3.83
CA PHE A 59 -4.50 19.27 -3.38
C PHE A 59 -5.47 20.47 -3.32
N PHE A 60 -4.97 21.71 -3.38
CA PHE A 60 -5.82 22.89 -3.56
C PHE A 60 -6.23 23.10 -5.03
N GLU A 61 -5.52 22.49 -5.97
CA GLU A 61 -5.82 22.56 -7.40
C GLU A 61 -6.91 21.54 -7.73
N LEU A 62 -8.00 22.01 -8.35
CA LEU A 62 -9.11 21.15 -8.76
C LEU A 62 -8.67 20.07 -9.75
N ASP A 63 -7.62 20.34 -10.52
CA ASP A 63 -7.06 19.42 -11.51
C ASP A 63 -6.53 18.14 -10.86
N THR A 64 -5.97 18.21 -9.64
CA THR A 64 -5.50 17.02 -8.92
C THR A 64 -6.65 16.05 -8.65
N GLU A 65 -7.77 16.57 -8.15
CA GLU A 65 -8.98 15.77 -7.92
C GLU A 65 -9.58 15.27 -9.24
N ARG A 66 -9.69 16.15 -10.24
CA ARG A 66 -10.26 15.81 -11.55
C ARG A 66 -9.49 14.67 -12.23
N HIS A 67 -8.17 14.79 -12.34
CA HIS A 67 -7.35 13.76 -12.97
C HIS A 67 -7.35 12.47 -12.16
N SER A 68 -7.45 12.55 -10.83
CA SER A 68 -7.68 11.36 -10.00
C SER A 68 -8.99 10.65 -10.33
N TRP A 69 -10.08 11.36 -10.54
CA TRP A 69 -11.36 10.78 -10.98
C TRP A 69 -11.30 10.20 -12.39
N GLU A 70 -10.63 10.88 -13.33
CA GLU A 70 -10.40 10.37 -14.68
C GLU A 70 -9.63 9.03 -14.65
N MET A 71 -8.58 8.93 -13.81
CA MET A 71 -7.85 7.67 -13.64
C MET A 71 -8.67 6.61 -12.92
N LEU A 72 -9.46 6.98 -11.90
CA LEU A 72 -10.36 6.05 -11.22
C LEU A 72 -11.37 5.44 -12.19
N SER A 73 -11.97 6.23 -13.07
CA SER A 73 -12.90 5.75 -14.10
C SER A 73 -12.24 4.69 -15.00
N ARG A 74 -11.00 4.95 -15.44
CA ARG A 74 -10.22 3.99 -16.24
C ARG A 74 -9.89 2.71 -15.46
N ILE A 75 -9.60 2.80 -14.16
CA ILE A 75 -9.33 1.63 -13.31
C ILE A 75 -10.62 0.81 -13.12
N VAL A 76 -11.76 1.48 -12.92
CA VAL A 76 -13.06 0.82 -12.82
C VAL A 76 -13.41 0.07 -14.09
N GLU A 77 -13.24 0.69 -15.26
CA GLU A 77 -13.47 0.00 -16.53
C GLU A 77 -12.53 -1.20 -16.72
N LYS A 78 -11.23 -1.01 -16.45
CA LYS A 78 -10.22 -2.07 -16.54
C LYS A 78 -10.51 -3.23 -15.58
N SER A 79 -11.14 -2.97 -14.43
CA SER A 79 -11.50 -4.01 -13.45
C SER A 79 -12.47 -5.07 -13.97
N ARG A 80 -13.14 -4.85 -15.11
CA ARG A 80 -13.92 -5.89 -15.80
C ARG A 80 -13.06 -7.05 -16.30
N GLU A 81 -11.77 -6.82 -16.55
CA GLU A 81 -10.81 -7.87 -16.90
C GLU A 81 -10.43 -8.76 -15.70
N TRP A 82 -10.71 -8.28 -14.48
CA TRP A 82 -10.44 -8.99 -13.22
C TRP A 82 -11.73 -9.13 -12.40
N PRO A 83 -12.78 -9.79 -12.94
CA PRO A 83 -14.13 -9.73 -12.38
C PRO A 83 -14.22 -10.26 -10.95
N ASN A 84 -13.25 -11.09 -10.53
CA ASN A 84 -13.18 -11.68 -9.19
C ASN A 84 -12.30 -10.92 -8.19
N LEU A 85 -11.60 -9.87 -8.62
CA LEU A 85 -10.69 -9.09 -7.78
C LEU A 85 -11.42 -7.84 -7.25
N LEU A 86 -11.54 -7.74 -5.92
CA LEU A 86 -11.84 -6.47 -5.25
C LEU A 86 -10.57 -5.62 -5.22
N VAL A 87 -10.61 -4.45 -5.82
CA VAL A 87 -9.49 -3.51 -5.85
C VAL A 87 -9.80 -2.38 -4.88
N LEU A 88 -8.86 -2.13 -3.96
CA LEU A 88 -8.87 -0.95 -3.11
C LEU A 88 -7.78 0.00 -3.56
N THR A 89 -8.16 1.24 -3.86
CA THR A 89 -7.28 2.29 -4.38
C THR A 89 -7.54 3.64 -3.73
N GLY A 90 -6.57 4.54 -3.72
CA GLY A 90 -6.63 5.81 -2.98
C GLY A 90 -6.70 7.05 -3.88
N LEU A 91 -7.57 7.99 -3.53
CA LEU A 91 -7.71 9.28 -4.23
C LEU A 91 -8.30 10.38 -3.32
N PRO A 92 -8.11 11.67 -3.65
CA PRO A 92 -8.82 12.76 -3.00
C PRO A 92 -10.25 12.88 -3.58
N VAL A 93 -11.25 13.09 -2.72
CA VAL A 93 -12.66 13.28 -3.13
C VAL A 93 -13.31 14.40 -2.36
N ARG A 94 -14.01 15.29 -3.06
CA ARG A 94 -14.77 16.39 -2.47
C ARG A 94 -16.22 16.00 -2.24
N PHE A 95 -16.65 16.07 -0.99
CA PHE A 95 -18.03 15.86 -0.60
C PHE A 95 -18.57 17.08 0.16
N ARG A 96 -19.69 17.64 -0.32
CA ARG A 96 -20.30 18.86 0.23
C ARG A 96 -19.31 20.03 0.35
N GLY A 97 -18.42 20.18 -0.64
CA GLY A 97 -17.40 21.22 -0.70
C GLY A 97 -16.11 20.93 0.06
N LEU A 98 -16.09 19.89 0.90
CA LEU A 98 -14.94 19.52 1.72
C LEU A 98 -14.12 18.42 1.05
N LEU A 99 -12.79 18.56 1.02
CA LEU A 99 -11.89 17.58 0.42
C LEU A 99 -11.52 16.51 1.46
N TYR A 100 -11.67 15.24 1.09
CA TYR A 100 -11.32 14.10 1.92
C TYR A 100 -10.23 13.27 1.24
N ASN A 101 -9.35 12.71 2.06
CA ASN A 101 -8.48 11.61 1.65
C ASN A 101 -9.31 10.32 1.68
N CYS A 102 -9.40 9.61 0.56
CA CYS A 102 -10.33 8.49 0.42
C CYS A 102 -9.66 7.22 -0.10
N MET A 103 -10.26 6.09 0.29
CA MET A 103 -10.06 4.79 -0.33
C MET A 103 -11.32 4.39 -1.10
N ALA A 104 -11.21 4.21 -2.41
CA ALA A 104 -12.26 3.68 -3.26
C ALA A 104 -12.15 2.16 -3.34
N ALA A 105 -13.27 1.47 -3.11
CA ALA A 105 -13.44 0.05 -3.33
C ALA A 105 -14.18 -0.18 -4.63
N LEU A 106 -13.62 -1.01 -5.52
CA LEU A 106 -14.18 -1.27 -6.84
C LEU A 106 -14.04 -2.73 -7.24
N LYS A 107 -15.00 -3.21 -8.03
CA LYS A 107 -15.02 -4.58 -8.53
C LYS A 107 -15.85 -4.66 -9.81
N ASN A 108 -15.30 -5.32 -10.84
CA ASN A 108 -16.02 -5.69 -12.07
C ASN A 108 -16.84 -4.53 -12.69
N GLY A 109 -16.21 -3.39 -12.94
CA GLY A 109 -16.87 -2.22 -13.56
C GLY A 109 -17.70 -1.37 -12.61
N LYS A 110 -17.76 -1.69 -11.30
CA LYS A 110 -18.55 -0.94 -10.31
C LYS A 110 -17.67 -0.40 -9.18
N LEU A 111 -17.83 0.88 -8.85
CA LEU A 111 -17.50 1.40 -7.52
C LEU A 111 -18.51 0.86 -6.50
N LEU A 112 -18.03 0.46 -5.34
CA LEU A 112 -18.83 -0.12 -4.26
C LEU A 112 -18.94 0.82 -3.06
N LEU A 113 -17.85 1.52 -2.74
CA LEU A 113 -17.76 2.47 -1.62
C LEU A 113 -16.58 3.41 -1.86
N ILE A 114 -16.76 4.69 -1.52
CA ILE A 114 -15.66 5.65 -1.33
C ILE A 114 -15.57 5.94 0.17
N ARG A 115 -14.57 5.37 0.82
CA ARG A 115 -14.32 5.53 2.26
C ARG A 115 -13.46 6.76 2.54
N ALA A 116 -13.97 7.74 3.26
CA ALA A 116 -13.24 8.95 3.69
C ALA A 116 -12.47 8.76 5.00
N LYS A 117 -11.18 9.13 5.04
CA LYS A 117 -10.26 9.02 6.19
C LYS A 117 -10.80 9.73 7.43
N MET A 118 -10.71 9.08 8.60
CA MET A 118 -11.25 9.54 9.88
C MET A 118 -10.18 10.06 10.86
N GLY A 119 -8.93 9.61 10.70
CA GLY A 119 -7.77 10.10 11.46
C GLY A 119 -6.75 10.72 10.51
N LEU A 120 -6.45 12.01 10.65
CA LEU A 120 -5.46 12.70 9.80
C LEU A 120 -4.12 12.81 10.51
N ALA A 121 -3.03 12.61 9.76
CA ALA A 121 -1.67 12.82 10.26
C ALA A 121 -1.29 14.31 10.17
N ASN A 122 -0.90 14.90 11.31
CA ASN A 122 -0.49 16.32 11.40
C ASN A 122 0.80 16.54 12.20
N ASP A 123 1.50 15.45 12.53
CA ASP A 123 2.74 15.47 13.31
C ASP A 123 3.96 15.37 12.39
N ASP A 124 5.10 15.89 12.87
CA ASP A 124 6.39 15.91 12.17
C ASP A 124 6.33 16.54 10.77
N VAL A 125 6.54 15.72 9.73
CA VAL A 125 6.51 16.12 8.32
C VAL A 125 5.09 16.05 7.74
N TYR A 126 4.15 15.40 8.42
CA TYR A 126 2.76 15.28 7.96
C TYR A 126 1.96 16.54 8.31
N ARG A 127 1.12 16.98 7.38
CA ARG A 127 0.25 18.16 7.54
C ARG A 127 -1.09 17.98 6.81
N GLU A 128 -1.68 16.80 6.87
CA GLU A 128 -2.88 16.45 6.09
C GLU A 128 -4.05 17.40 6.34
N GLY A 129 -4.19 17.91 7.57
CA GLY A 129 -5.22 18.88 7.96
C GLY A 129 -5.11 20.24 7.25
N ARG A 130 -4.01 20.49 6.52
CA ARG A 130 -3.91 21.64 5.61
C ARG A 130 -4.82 21.50 4.39
N TRP A 131 -4.99 20.28 3.87
CA TRP A 131 -5.68 20.03 2.59
C TRP A 131 -6.98 19.25 2.77
N PHE A 132 -7.03 18.34 3.74
CA PHE A 132 -8.12 17.41 3.96
C PHE A 132 -8.86 17.71 5.26
N VAL A 133 -10.13 17.34 5.29
CA VAL A 133 -10.90 17.20 6.53
C VAL A 133 -11.08 15.72 6.87
N ARG A 134 -11.23 15.44 8.17
CA ARG A 134 -11.55 14.08 8.62
C ARG A 134 -13.05 13.81 8.50
N TRP A 135 -13.39 12.56 8.20
CA TRP A 135 -14.73 12.04 8.38
C TRP A 135 -15.04 11.83 9.87
N THR A 136 -16.23 12.23 10.32
CA THR A 136 -16.60 12.27 11.75
C THR A 136 -17.79 11.38 12.10
N GLU A 137 -18.33 10.63 11.15
CA GLU A 137 -19.54 9.82 11.34
C GLU A 137 -19.22 8.32 11.15
N PRO A 138 -18.73 7.63 12.19
CA PRO A 138 -18.42 6.21 12.12
C PRO A 138 -19.61 5.40 11.62
N PHE A 139 -19.33 4.45 10.72
CA PHE A 139 -20.30 3.52 10.13
C PHE A 139 -21.50 4.18 9.44
N LYS A 140 -21.38 5.45 9.04
CA LYS A 140 -22.39 6.13 8.23
C LYS A 140 -21.85 6.50 6.87
N ASN A 141 -22.66 6.25 5.86
CA ASN A 141 -22.41 6.66 4.49
C ASN A 141 -23.65 7.35 3.90
N TYR A 142 -23.41 8.11 2.84
CA TYR A 142 -24.42 8.84 2.10
C TYR A 142 -24.27 8.53 0.61
N GLN A 143 -25.37 8.66 -0.13
CA GLN A 143 -25.32 8.56 -1.58
C GLN A 143 -24.56 9.76 -2.16
N PHE A 144 -23.46 9.48 -2.86
CA PHE A 144 -22.65 10.43 -3.59
C PHE A 144 -23.01 10.39 -5.07
N ASN A 145 -23.28 11.55 -5.67
CA ASN A 145 -23.56 11.65 -7.09
C ASN A 145 -22.26 11.76 -7.87
N ILE A 146 -22.02 10.82 -8.77
CA ILE A 146 -20.86 10.83 -9.66
C ILE A 146 -21.16 11.76 -10.83
N LEU A 147 -20.22 12.63 -11.18
CA LEU A 147 -20.38 13.53 -12.31
C LEU A 147 -20.43 12.71 -13.62
N PRO A 148 -21.40 12.99 -14.52
CA PRO A 148 -21.51 12.29 -15.80
C PRO A 148 -20.23 12.35 -16.65
N ASP A 149 -19.46 13.42 -16.53
CA ASP A 149 -18.21 13.64 -17.27
C ASP A 149 -17.17 12.53 -17.06
N TYR A 150 -17.21 11.83 -15.91
CA TYR A 150 -16.30 10.73 -15.63
C TYR A 150 -16.74 9.39 -16.26
N CYS A 151 -17.87 9.35 -16.97
CA CYS A 151 -18.32 8.21 -17.79
C CYS A 151 -18.48 6.87 -17.04
N PHE A 152 -18.85 6.91 -15.75
CA PHE A 152 -19.23 5.69 -15.03
C PHE A 152 -20.61 5.19 -15.45
N GLU A 153 -20.82 3.87 -15.48
CA GLU A 153 -22.16 3.30 -15.68
C GLU A 153 -23.13 3.65 -14.54
N GLN A 154 -22.60 3.78 -13.32
CA GLN A 154 -23.36 4.16 -12.15
C GLN A 154 -23.39 5.69 -11.99
N SER A 155 -24.56 6.22 -11.63
CA SER A 155 -24.72 7.64 -11.31
C SER A 155 -24.40 7.96 -9.85
N THR A 156 -24.37 6.96 -8.98
CA THR A 156 -24.14 7.16 -7.54
C THR A 156 -23.37 6.03 -6.89
N VAL A 157 -22.63 6.36 -5.83
CA VAL A 157 -21.88 5.42 -4.98
C VAL A 157 -22.05 5.80 -3.50
N PRO A 158 -22.03 4.86 -2.54
CA PRO A 158 -21.88 5.18 -1.12
C PRO A 158 -20.57 5.94 -0.83
N PHE A 159 -20.66 7.02 -0.05
CA PHE A 159 -19.54 7.82 0.43
C PHE A 159 -19.61 8.01 1.95
N GLY A 160 -18.51 7.80 2.66
CA GLY A 160 -18.44 8.00 4.12
C GLY A 160 -17.67 6.87 4.78
N ASP A 161 -18.25 6.23 5.80
CA ASP A 161 -17.71 5.05 6.48
C ASP A 161 -18.67 3.85 6.39
N GLY A 162 -18.13 2.65 6.25
CA GLY A 162 -18.92 1.45 6.02
C GLY A 162 -18.11 0.15 5.92
N ILE A 163 -18.81 -0.97 6.01
CA ILE A 163 -18.26 -2.32 5.88
C ILE A 163 -18.84 -2.94 4.60
N LEU A 164 -17.97 -3.46 3.73
CA LEU A 164 -18.43 -4.24 2.58
C LEU A 164 -18.72 -5.68 3.01
N GLU A 165 -19.75 -6.30 2.45
CA GLU A 165 -20.08 -7.71 2.68
C GLU A 165 -20.31 -8.43 1.34
N SER A 166 -19.56 -9.50 1.10
CA SER A 166 -19.72 -10.34 -0.10
C SER A 166 -20.97 -11.22 -0.02
N GLU A 167 -21.39 -11.81 -1.14
CA GLU A 167 -22.51 -12.77 -1.19
C GLU A 167 -22.31 -13.99 -0.28
N ASP A 168 -21.06 -14.42 -0.08
CA ASP A 168 -20.68 -15.50 0.83
C ASP A 168 -20.34 -15.01 2.25
N ASN A 169 -20.81 -13.80 2.61
CA ASN A 169 -20.73 -13.19 3.94
C ASN A 169 -19.30 -12.95 4.45
N VAL A 170 -18.34 -12.67 3.57
CA VAL A 170 -17.03 -12.14 3.96
C VAL A 170 -17.16 -10.64 4.18
N ARG A 171 -16.78 -10.17 5.37
CA ARG A 171 -16.83 -8.75 5.73
C ARG A 171 -15.47 -8.09 5.56
N ILE A 172 -15.42 -6.99 4.80
CA ILE A 172 -14.21 -6.21 4.54
C ILE A 172 -14.35 -4.81 5.15
N GLY A 173 -13.37 -4.44 5.97
CA GLY A 173 -13.25 -3.14 6.62
C GLY A 173 -12.05 -2.35 6.12
N PHE A 174 -12.08 -1.05 6.38
CA PHE A 174 -11.14 -0.08 5.86
C PHE A 174 -10.47 0.67 7.00
N GLU A 175 -9.15 0.81 6.92
CA GLU A 175 -8.36 1.66 7.79
C GLU A 175 -7.40 2.45 6.89
N ILE A 176 -7.12 3.72 7.19
CA ILE A 176 -6.21 4.52 6.35
C ILE A 176 -5.10 5.09 7.23
N CYS A 177 -3.87 4.62 6.99
CA CYS A 177 -2.63 5.06 7.64
C CYS A 177 -2.75 5.35 9.14
N GLU A 178 -2.82 6.63 9.51
CA GLU A 178 -2.83 7.17 10.88
C GLU A 178 -3.95 6.59 11.76
N GLU A 179 -5.03 6.11 11.16
CA GLU A 179 -6.10 5.44 11.89
C GLU A 179 -5.59 4.25 12.73
N LEU A 180 -4.57 3.51 12.26
CA LEU A 180 -3.92 2.43 13.02
C LEU A 180 -3.20 2.93 14.28
N TRP A 181 -2.58 4.10 14.20
CA TRP A 181 -1.72 4.67 15.24
C TRP A 181 -2.51 5.33 16.37
N SER A 182 -3.76 5.68 16.08
CA SER A 182 -4.65 6.30 17.06
C SER A 182 -4.89 5.42 18.28
N ALA A 183 -5.07 6.03 19.46
CA ALA A 183 -5.32 5.30 20.71
C ALA A 183 -6.55 4.37 20.66
N ARG A 184 -7.49 4.67 19.76
CA ARG A 184 -8.66 3.86 19.46
C ARG A 184 -8.65 3.47 17.99
N SER A 185 -7.65 2.67 17.61
CA SER A 185 -7.47 2.25 16.22
C SER A 185 -8.76 1.69 15.62
N THR A 186 -9.08 2.11 14.39
CA THR A 186 -10.34 1.76 13.70
C THR A 186 -10.54 0.25 13.57
N ASN A 187 -9.44 -0.51 13.43
CA ASN A 187 -9.46 -1.97 13.39
C ASN A 187 -10.13 -2.63 14.62
N ILE A 188 -10.13 -1.97 15.77
CA ILE A 188 -10.78 -2.48 16.99
C ILE A 188 -12.31 -2.51 16.79
N SER A 189 -12.91 -1.38 16.39
CA SER A 189 -14.35 -1.30 16.16
C SER A 189 -14.79 -2.15 14.96
N LEU A 190 -13.95 -2.27 13.93
CA LEU A 190 -14.20 -3.17 12.81
C LEU A 190 -14.24 -4.65 13.26
N ALA A 191 -13.30 -5.08 14.10
CA ALA A 191 -13.29 -6.44 14.63
C ALA A 191 -14.50 -6.72 15.54
N GLU A 192 -14.95 -5.74 16.32
CA GLU A 192 -16.18 -5.81 17.12
C GLU A 192 -17.43 -5.97 16.25
N GLN A 193 -17.42 -5.46 15.01
CA GLN A 193 -18.48 -5.67 14.01
C GLN A 193 -18.33 -6.97 13.21
N GLY A 194 -17.37 -7.82 13.58
CA GLY A 194 -17.15 -9.12 12.93
C GLY A 194 -16.50 -9.03 11.56
N VAL A 195 -15.78 -7.95 11.25
CA VAL A 195 -15.02 -7.83 9.99
C VAL A 195 -13.99 -8.96 9.88
N ASP A 196 -13.92 -9.62 8.72
CA ASP A 196 -13.00 -10.74 8.46
C ASP A 196 -11.62 -10.24 7.98
N ILE A 197 -11.62 -9.22 7.11
CA ILE A 197 -10.43 -8.65 6.47
C ILE A 197 -10.42 -7.14 6.69
N ILE A 198 -9.35 -6.62 7.29
CA ILE A 198 -9.12 -5.19 7.48
C ILE A 198 -8.03 -4.74 6.52
N CYS A 199 -8.33 -3.72 5.71
CA CYS A 199 -7.44 -3.23 4.67
C CYS A 199 -6.91 -1.86 5.05
N ASN A 200 -5.59 -1.75 5.20
CA ASN A 200 -4.87 -0.54 5.49
C ASN A 200 -4.04 -0.07 4.30
N GLY A 201 -4.46 1.03 3.67
CA GLY A 201 -3.67 1.78 2.70
C GLY A 201 -2.92 2.90 3.41
N SER A 202 -1.61 3.01 3.18
CA SER A 202 -0.73 3.93 3.89
C SER A 202 0.21 4.74 3.00
N GLY A 203 0.55 5.94 3.47
CA GLY A 203 1.67 6.78 3.03
C GLY A 203 2.70 6.96 4.13
N SER A 204 3.28 5.85 4.63
CA SER A 204 4.19 5.87 5.78
C SER A 204 5.65 5.98 5.34
N HIS A 205 6.25 7.15 5.54
CA HIS A 205 7.66 7.40 5.18
C HIS A 205 8.65 6.69 6.13
N HIS A 206 9.92 6.58 5.74
CA HIS A 206 11.00 6.00 6.54
C HIS A 206 11.34 6.90 7.73
N ILE A 207 11.36 6.30 8.91
CA ILE A 207 12.01 6.84 10.11
C ILE A 207 12.81 5.67 10.68
N LEU A 208 14.05 5.91 11.13
CA LEU A 208 14.92 4.85 11.62
C LEU A 208 14.22 3.99 12.68
N GLY A 209 14.10 2.68 12.42
CA GLY A 209 13.46 1.71 13.30
C GLY A 209 11.93 1.75 13.36
N LYS A 210 11.26 2.66 12.63
CA LYS A 210 9.78 2.78 12.63
C LYS A 210 9.10 1.57 11.98
N SER A 211 9.70 0.95 10.96
CA SER A 211 9.11 -0.22 10.32
C SER A 211 8.90 -1.38 11.30
N ASN A 212 9.88 -1.62 12.17
CA ASN A 212 9.79 -2.61 13.25
C ASN A 212 8.65 -2.30 14.23
N TYR A 213 8.53 -1.05 14.66
CA TYR A 213 7.41 -0.61 15.51
C TYR A 213 6.05 -0.82 14.83
N ARG A 214 5.94 -0.36 13.57
CA ARG A 214 4.71 -0.45 12.76
C ARG A 214 4.26 -1.89 12.58
N ILE A 215 5.15 -2.79 12.17
CA ILE A 215 4.80 -4.20 11.92
C ILE A 215 4.58 -4.93 13.23
N ASN A 216 5.55 -4.94 14.14
CA ASN A 216 5.50 -5.83 15.29
C ASN A 216 4.60 -5.33 16.41
N GLN A 217 4.54 -4.02 16.65
CA GLN A 217 3.75 -3.48 17.77
C GLN A 217 2.34 -3.09 17.35
N LEU A 218 2.18 -2.48 16.17
CA LEU A 218 0.86 -2.03 15.73
C LEU A 218 0.10 -3.10 14.95
N ILE A 219 0.66 -3.59 13.83
CA ILE A 219 -0.03 -4.54 12.96
C ILE A 219 -0.20 -5.89 13.66
N LEU A 220 0.90 -6.54 14.05
CA LEU A 220 0.83 -7.86 14.72
C LEU A 220 0.21 -7.74 16.11
N GLY A 221 0.54 -6.69 16.87
CA GLY A 221 -0.04 -6.45 18.18
C GLY A 221 -1.56 -6.25 18.14
N SER A 222 -2.07 -5.47 17.18
CA SER A 222 -3.52 -5.30 17.04
C SER A 222 -4.18 -6.56 16.49
N CYS A 223 -3.62 -7.16 15.44
CA CYS A 223 -4.12 -8.39 14.84
C CYS A 223 -4.18 -9.54 15.86
N GLY A 224 -3.18 -9.67 16.74
CA GLY A 224 -3.17 -10.64 17.85
C GLY A 224 -4.10 -10.27 19.01
N LYS A 225 -4.54 -9.01 19.10
CA LYS A 225 -5.49 -8.56 20.13
C LYS A 225 -6.94 -8.84 19.73
N VAL A 226 -7.31 -8.57 18.48
CA VAL A 226 -8.71 -8.58 18.00
C VAL A 226 -9.01 -9.68 16.97
N GLY A 227 -7.99 -10.29 16.37
CA GLY A 227 -8.12 -11.31 15.34
C GLY A 227 -8.62 -10.75 14.00
N GLY A 228 -8.54 -11.57 12.96
CA GLY A 228 -8.85 -11.20 11.59
C GLY A 228 -7.61 -11.17 10.70
N VAL A 229 -7.84 -10.99 9.41
CA VAL A 229 -6.78 -10.78 8.43
C VAL A 229 -6.52 -9.28 8.33
N TYR A 230 -5.26 -8.86 8.43
CA TYR A 230 -4.85 -7.47 8.31
C TYR A 230 -3.93 -7.32 7.10
N ILE A 231 -4.34 -6.51 6.13
CA ILE A 231 -3.58 -6.27 4.90
C ILE A 231 -3.08 -4.84 4.94
N TYR A 232 -1.76 -4.65 4.94
CA TYR A 232 -1.10 -3.35 4.96
C TYR A 232 -0.40 -3.10 3.62
N ALA A 233 -0.69 -1.97 2.98
CA ALA A 233 -0.10 -1.53 1.72
C ALA A 233 0.52 -0.15 1.88
N ASN A 234 1.76 0.03 1.42
CA ASN A 234 2.49 1.29 1.55
C ASN A 234 3.21 1.66 0.26
N HIS A 235 3.52 2.93 0.10
CA HIS A 235 4.39 3.39 -0.97
C HIS A 235 5.84 2.96 -0.73
N ARG A 236 6.65 3.02 -1.78
CA ARG A 236 8.11 2.91 -1.74
C ARG A 236 8.74 4.02 -2.54
N GLY A 237 9.98 4.41 -2.24
CA GLY A 237 10.67 5.41 -3.06
C GLY A 237 10.39 6.85 -2.60
N CYS A 238 10.75 7.81 -3.44
CA CYS A 238 10.56 9.24 -3.19
C CYS A 238 9.55 9.78 -4.20
N ASP A 239 8.37 10.22 -3.75
CA ASP A 239 7.28 10.66 -4.62
C ASP A 239 7.34 12.14 -5.02
N GLY A 240 8.45 12.84 -4.78
CA GLY A 240 8.67 14.22 -5.22
C GLY A 240 9.13 15.18 -4.12
N ASP A 241 9.13 14.76 -2.85
CA ASP A 241 9.71 15.54 -1.73
C ASP A 241 10.90 14.81 -1.09
N ARG A 242 11.49 15.39 -0.04
CA ARG A 242 12.64 14.88 0.73
C ARG A 242 12.43 13.55 1.45
N VAL A 243 11.20 13.03 1.49
CA VAL A 243 10.88 11.80 2.23
C VAL A 243 11.04 10.57 1.32
N TYR A 244 11.38 9.45 1.94
CA TYR A 244 11.41 8.14 1.29
C TYR A 244 10.35 7.25 1.94
N TYR A 245 9.44 6.65 1.19
CA TYR A 245 8.52 5.63 1.70
C TYR A 245 9.20 4.28 1.69
N ASP A 246 9.07 3.53 2.78
CA ASP A 246 9.87 2.35 3.05
C ASP A 246 9.16 1.03 2.77
N GLY A 247 8.10 1.04 1.94
CA GLY A 247 7.39 -0.17 1.55
C GLY A 247 6.96 -1.00 2.75
N ALA A 248 7.51 -2.21 2.85
CA ALA A 248 7.20 -3.16 3.93
C ALA A 248 5.71 -3.53 4.01
N SER A 249 5.01 -3.48 2.87
CA SER A 249 3.63 -3.95 2.72
C SER A 249 3.52 -5.39 3.15
N THR A 250 2.51 -5.69 3.97
CA THR A 250 2.48 -6.88 4.82
C THR A 250 1.07 -7.48 4.89
N ILE A 251 0.98 -8.81 5.05
CA ILE A 251 -0.25 -9.52 5.39
C ILE A 251 -0.04 -10.23 6.72
N ALA A 252 -0.93 -9.98 7.67
CA ALA A 252 -0.99 -10.65 8.96
C ALA A 252 -2.34 -11.35 9.16
N HIS A 253 -2.35 -12.42 9.96
CA HIS A 253 -3.57 -13.15 10.30
C HIS A 253 -3.51 -13.61 11.75
N ASN A 254 -4.46 -13.14 12.57
CA ASN A 254 -4.57 -13.49 13.99
C ASN A 254 -3.28 -13.29 14.81
N GLY A 255 -2.46 -12.27 14.47
CA GLY A 255 -1.20 -11.96 15.14
C GLY A 255 0.04 -12.58 14.50
N GLU A 256 -0.14 -13.44 13.50
CA GLU A 256 0.96 -14.07 12.76
C GLU A 256 1.27 -13.32 11.46
N LEU A 257 2.56 -13.18 11.14
CA LEU A 257 3.02 -12.58 9.89
C LEU A 257 3.02 -13.61 8.77
N LEU A 258 2.26 -13.39 7.69
CA LEU A 258 2.14 -14.35 6.59
C LEU A 258 2.96 -13.97 5.35
N ALA A 259 3.07 -12.67 5.06
CA ALA A 259 3.80 -12.15 3.92
C ALA A 259 4.29 -10.73 4.21
N GLN A 260 5.49 -10.38 3.74
CA GLN A 260 6.04 -9.03 3.82
C GLN A 260 6.88 -8.76 2.57
N ILE A 261 6.68 -7.61 1.94
CA ILE A 261 7.54 -7.07 0.88
C ILE A 261 8.77 -6.43 1.54
N ASN A 262 9.94 -6.47 0.90
CA ASN A 262 11.14 -5.85 1.46
C ASN A 262 10.94 -4.34 1.70
N GLN A 263 11.62 -3.82 2.72
CA GLN A 263 11.56 -2.41 3.10
C GLN A 263 12.21 -1.49 2.05
N PHE A 264 13.40 -1.87 1.55
CA PHE A 264 14.22 -1.03 0.67
C PHE A 264 14.64 -1.74 -0.61
N ASP A 265 13.71 -1.69 -1.55
CA ASP A 265 13.81 -2.21 -2.90
C ASP A 265 13.72 -1.04 -3.91
N ILE A 266 14.06 -1.28 -5.17
CA ILE A 266 14.11 -0.21 -6.19
C ILE A 266 13.01 -0.30 -7.24
N GLU A 267 12.33 -1.44 -7.31
CA GLU A 267 11.29 -1.75 -8.28
C GLU A 267 10.14 -0.75 -8.20
N ASP A 268 9.51 -0.46 -9.33
CA ASP A 268 8.37 0.44 -9.33
C ASP A 268 7.11 -0.23 -8.76
N THR A 269 6.99 -1.55 -8.86
CA THR A 269 5.89 -2.34 -8.30
C THR A 269 6.38 -3.60 -7.60
N CYS A 270 5.65 -4.06 -6.59
CA CYS A 270 5.81 -5.40 -6.02
C CYS A 270 4.49 -5.86 -5.41
N VAL A 271 4.07 -7.09 -5.69
CA VAL A 271 2.88 -7.73 -5.11
C VAL A 271 3.30 -8.94 -4.30
N THR A 272 2.69 -9.12 -3.14
CA THR A 272 2.78 -10.37 -2.37
C THR A 272 1.38 -10.83 -1.96
N SER A 273 1.24 -12.12 -1.65
CA SER A 273 -0.06 -12.70 -1.31
C SER A 273 0.03 -13.77 -0.23
N ALA A 274 -1.11 -14.03 0.40
CA ALA A 274 -1.27 -15.14 1.33
C ALA A 274 -2.61 -15.84 1.08
N LEU A 275 -2.62 -17.17 1.17
CA LEU A 275 -3.84 -17.96 1.25
C LEU A 275 -4.20 -18.12 2.73
N VAL A 276 -5.39 -17.66 3.12
CA VAL A 276 -5.87 -17.63 4.51
C VAL A 276 -7.21 -18.35 4.63
N ASP A 277 -7.50 -18.94 5.78
CA ASP A 277 -8.82 -19.47 6.10
C ASP A 277 -9.55 -18.53 7.07
N LEU A 278 -10.61 -17.88 6.57
CA LEU A 278 -11.38 -16.93 7.37
C LEU A 278 -12.19 -17.61 8.48
N ALA A 279 -12.39 -18.93 8.43
CA ALA A 279 -13.00 -19.67 9.54
C ALA A 279 -12.13 -19.62 10.81
N GLU A 280 -10.81 -19.44 10.68
CA GLU A 280 -9.91 -19.30 11.81
C GLU A 280 -10.18 -18.03 12.63
N ASN A 281 -10.69 -16.96 12.00
CA ASN A 281 -11.08 -15.72 12.70
C ASN A 281 -12.14 -15.99 13.76
N LEU A 282 -13.14 -16.83 13.42
CA LEU A 282 -14.23 -17.20 14.33
C LEU A 282 -13.67 -17.97 15.51
N THR A 283 -12.83 -18.97 15.25
CA THR A 283 -12.19 -19.77 16.30
C THR A 283 -11.29 -18.91 17.20
N PHE A 284 -10.50 -18.00 16.62
CA PHE A 284 -9.63 -17.10 17.35
C PHE A 284 -10.41 -16.19 18.30
N ARG A 285 -11.44 -15.51 17.78
CA ARG A 285 -12.29 -14.61 18.57
C ARG A 285 -13.10 -15.36 19.62
N GLN A 286 -13.55 -16.60 19.32
CA GLN A 286 -14.32 -17.41 20.25
C GLN A 286 -13.56 -17.76 21.53
N LYS A 287 -12.23 -17.92 21.43
CA LYS A 287 -11.33 -18.26 22.56
C LYS A 287 -11.26 -17.15 23.62
N LYS A 288 -11.61 -15.91 23.29
CA LYS A 288 -11.45 -14.75 24.18
C LYS A 288 -12.80 -14.20 24.63
N THR A 289 -13.28 -14.65 25.79
CA THR A 289 -14.58 -14.28 26.36
C THR A 289 -14.78 -12.77 26.46
N SER A 290 -13.82 -12.04 27.04
CA SER A 290 -13.94 -10.59 27.23
C SER A 290 -14.14 -9.81 25.92
N SER A 291 -13.47 -10.20 24.84
CA SER A 291 -13.66 -9.56 23.53
C SER A 291 -15.04 -9.84 22.94
N ARG A 292 -15.62 -11.00 23.21
CA ARG A 292 -16.98 -11.35 22.77
C ARG A 292 -18.02 -10.53 23.51
N ASP A 293 -17.85 -10.35 24.82
CA ASP A 293 -18.76 -9.55 25.63
C ASP A 293 -18.76 -8.09 25.12
N THR A 294 -17.59 -7.48 24.94
CA THR A 294 -17.46 -6.13 24.39
C THR A 294 -18.07 -5.99 22.98
N ALA A 295 -17.88 -6.99 22.11
CA ALA A 295 -18.49 -6.97 20.78
C ALA A 295 -20.02 -7.08 20.85
N SER A 296 -20.56 -7.85 21.80
CA SER A 296 -22.01 -8.04 21.98
C SER A 296 -22.75 -6.77 22.44
N GLU A 297 -22.04 -5.83 23.06
CA GLU A 297 -22.57 -4.53 23.47
C GLU A 297 -22.76 -3.57 22.28
N LYS A 298 -22.18 -3.86 21.12
CA LYS A 298 -22.25 -2.98 19.95
C LYS A 298 -23.53 -3.23 19.17
N SER A 299 -24.15 -2.14 18.71
CA SER A 299 -25.20 -2.23 17.70
C SER A 299 -24.63 -2.72 16.38
N ALA A 300 -25.34 -3.63 15.72
CA ALA A 300 -24.97 -4.13 14.41
C ALA A 300 -25.01 -3.00 13.38
N VAL A 301 -23.96 -2.90 12.58
CA VAL A 301 -23.86 -1.96 11.46
C VAL A 301 -24.44 -2.60 10.19
N GLU A 302 -25.20 -1.82 9.42
CA GLU A 302 -25.66 -2.22 8.10
C GLU A 302 -24.48 -2.28 7.11
N THR A 303 -24.34 -3.41 6.43
CA THR A 303 -23.25 -3.65 5.49
C THR A 303 -23.64 -3.23 4.08
N ILE A 304 -22.66 -2.77 3.30
CA ILE A 304 -22.82 -2.52 1.86
C ILE A 304 -22.55 -3.83 1.13
N ARG A 305 -23.62 -4.47 0.65
CA ARG A 305 -23.52 -5.75 -0.05
C ARG A 305 -23.07 -5.58 -1.49
N PHE A 306 -22.24 -6.50 -1.97
CA PHE A 306 -21.79 -6.52 -3.36
C PHE A 306 -21.74 -7.95 -3.92
N GLU A 307 -21.80 -8.04 -5.25
CA GLU A 307 -21.84 -9.30 -6.00
C GLU A 307 -20.46 -9.99 -6.08
N GLY A 308 -20.47 -11.31 -5.86
CA GLY A 308 -19.30 -12.18 -6.00
C GLY A 308 -18.83 -12.82 -4.70
N THR A 309 -18.28 -14.02 -4.84
CA THR A 309 -17.79 -14.84 -3.73
C THR A 309 -16.31 -14.64 -3.46
N PHE A 310 -15.92 -14.56 -2.19
CA PHE A 310 -14.53 -14.44 -1.76
C PHE A 310 -13.87 -15.79 -1.45
N THR A 311 -14.66 -16.80 -1.09
CA THR A 311 -14.17 -18.10 -0.60
C THR A 311 -14.23 -19.21 -1.66
N LYS A 312 -13.75 -20.41 -1.31
CA LYS A 312 -13.76 -21.64 -2.14
C LYS A 312 -12.89 -21.57 -3.40
N ILE A 313 -11.81 -20.80 -3.33
CA ILE A 313 -10.94 -20.53 -4.49
C ILE A 313 -9.71 -21.44 -4.51
N ALA A 314 -9.33 -21.95 -3.34
CA ALA A 314 -8.18 -22.82 -3.16
C ALA A 314 -8.46 -24.17 -3.83
N LYS A 315 -7.45 -24.74 -4.47
CA LYS A 315 -7.54 -26.16 -4.86
C LYS A 315 -7.82 -26.98 -3.60
N LEU A 316 -8.58 -28.07 -3.71
CA LEU A 316 -9.02 -28.86 -2.55
C LEU A 316 -7.89 -29.15 -1.54
N ASN A 317 -6.68 -29.41 -2.05
CA ASN A 317 -5.47 -29.77 -1.28
C ASN A 317 -4.47 -28.61 -1.07
N GLU A 318 -4.79 -27.39 -1.48
CA GLU A 318 -3.90 -26.25 -1.29
C GLU A 318 -3.91 -25.80 0.17
N LYS A 319 -2.73 -25.77 0.79
CA LYS A 319 -2.56 -25.39 2.20
C LYS A 319 -2.51 -23.87 2.33
N CYS A 320 -3.08 -23.35 3.42
CA CYS A 320 -2.91 -21.95 3.80
C CYS A 320 -1.42 -21.59 3.90
N THR A 321 -1.11 -20.33 3.64
CA THR A 321 0.25 -19.79 3.76
C THR A 321 0.71 -19.95 5.21
N ALA A 322 1.87 -20.59 5.39
CA ALA A 322 2.45 -20.75 6.71
C ALA A 322 2.99 -19.40 7.23
N PRO A 323 2.89 -19.13 8.54
CA PRO A 323 3.54 -17.97 9.14
C PRO A 323 5.04 -17.93 8.84
N ILE A 324 5.55 -16.74 8.55
CA ILE A 324 6.97 -16.49 8.36
C ILE A 324 7.71 -16.83 9.65
N GLN A 325 8.54 -17.86 9.58
CA GLN A 325 9.48 -18.18 10.64
C GLN A 325 10.65 -17.20 10.58
N HIS A 326 11.21 -16.83 11.73
CA HIS A 326 12.34 -15.91 11.84
C HIS A 326 12.07 -14.49 11.30
N PHE A 327 10.89 -13.92 11.59
CA PHE A 327 10.52 -12.57 11.15
C PHE A 327 11.47 -11.48 11.67
N GLU A 328 12.27 -11.75 12.72
CA GLU A 328 13.34 -10.88 13.18
C GLU A 328 14.37 -10.56 12.09
N LYS A 329 14.58 -11.46 11.12
CA LYS A 329 15.48 -11.22 9.99
C LYS A 329 14.93 -10.23 8.96
N LEU A 330 13.63 -9.98 9.00
CA LEU A 330 12.99 -8.95 8.19
C LEU A 330 13.10 -7.56 8.85
N GLN A 331 13.59 -7.50 10.08
CA GLN A 331 13.82 -6.26 10.81
C GLN A 331 15.28 -5.84 10.64
N LEU A 332 15.48 -4.79 9.87
CA LEU A 332 16.81 -4.25 9.63
C LEU A 332 17.30 -3.53 10.88
N SER A 333 18.58 -3.73 11.22
CA SER A 333 19.27 -2.90 12.19
C SER A 333 19.38 -1.46 11.69
N PRO A 334 19.60 -0.47 12.57
CA PRO A 334 19.76 0.93 12.14
C PRO A 334 20.86 1.13 11.08
N ILE A 335 21.95 0.34 11.15
CA ILE A 335 23.03 0.40 10.16
C ILE A 335 22.56 -0.16 8.81
N GLU A 336 21.86 -1.30 8.81
CA GLU A 336 21.31 -1.88 7.58
C GLU A 336 20.27 -0.95 6.93
N GLU A 337 19.42 -0.29 7.73
CA GLU A 337 18.50 0.72 7.20
C GLU A 337 19.25 1.88 6.52
N LEU A 338 20.36 2.37 7.10
CA LEU A 338 21.20 3.40 6.49
C LEU A 338 21.94 2.91 5.23
N CYS A 339 22.30 1.62 5.18
CA CYS A 339 22.92 1.01 4.00
C CYS A 339 21.93 0.71 2.87
N HIS A 340 20.62 0.74 3.13
CA HIS A 340 19.61 0.37 2.15
C HIS A 340 18.67 1.53 1.75
N GLY A 341 18.21 2.33 2.71
CA GLY A 341 17.24 3.41 2.50
C GLY A 341 17.80 4.59 1.70
N PRO A 342 18.80 5.33 2.20
CA PRO A 342 19.42 6.42 1.45
C PRO A 342 19.91 6.01 0.04
N PRO A 343 20.54 4.84 -0.16
CA PRO A 343 20.87 4.37 -1.50
C PRO A 343 19.66 4.18 -2.44
N ALA A 344 18.55 3.62 -1.95
CA ALA A 344 17.33 3.49 -2.75
C ALA A 344 16.67 4.85 -3.05
N TYR A 345 16.74 5.80 -2.11
CA TYR A 345 16.31 7.18 -2.30
C TYR A 345 17.12 7.86 -3.41
N LEU A 346 18.45 7.77 -3.34
CA LEU A 346 19.35 8.30 -4.36
C LEU A 346 18.95 7.75 -5.74
N TRP A 347 18.84 6.43 -5.90
CA TRP A 347 18.44 5.84 -7.18
C TRP A 347 17.14 6.41 -7.74
N THR A 348 16.11 6.49 -6.89
CA THR A 348 14.80 7.03 -7.29
C THR A 348 14.91 8.49 -7.71
N TYR A 349 15.66 9.30 -6.95
CA TYR A 349 15.88 10.72 -7.24
C TYR A 349 16.64 10.92 -8.56
N LEU A 350 17.70 10.15 -8.80
CA LEU A 350 18.49 10.23 -10.03
C LEU A 350 17.62 9.95 -11.26
N ARG A 351 16.85 8.84 -11.22
CA ARG A 351 15.99 8.46 -12.35
C ARG A 351 14.93 9.51 -12.66
N ARG A 352 14.32 10.11 -11.63
CA ARG A 352 13.21 11.07 -11.80
C ARG A 352 13.68 12.48 -12.16
N SER A 353 14.88 12.87 -11.73
CA SER A 353 15.44 14.20 -12.03
C SER A 353 15.88 14.38 -13.49
N GLY A 354 16.04 13.29 -14.26
CA GLY A 354 16.59 13.34 -15.62
C GLY A 354 18.08 13.69 -15.66
N MET A 355 18.76 13.70 -14.52
CA MET A 355 20.19 13.99 -14.42
C MET A 355 21.04 12.78 -14.85
N SER A 356 22.31 13.03 -15.16
CA SER A 356 23.25 11.98 -15.59
C SER A 356 23.99 11.28 -14.46
N GLY A 357 23.98 11.84 -13.24
CA GLY A 357 24.77 11.32 -12.12
C GLY A 357 24.88 12.30 -10.95
N TYR A 358 25.89 12.09 -10.10
CA TYR A 358 26.12 12.88 -8.89
C TYR A 358 27.50 13.53 -8.86
N PHE A 359 27.56 14.79 -8.47
CA PHE A 359 28.82 15.43 -8.11
C PHE A 359 29.02 15.36 -6.59
N VAL A 360 30.06 14.68 -6.12
CA VAL A 360 30.35 14.53 -4.68
C VAL A 360 31.74 15.12 -4.37
N PRO A 361 31.80 16.30 -3.72
CA PRO A 361 33.06 16.87 -3.25
C PRO A 361 33.62 16.03 -2.08
N LEU A 362 34.72 15.32 -2.33
CA LEU A 362 35.38 14.49 -1.33
C LEU A 362 36.40 15.30 -0.55
N SER A 363 36.21 15.42 0.77
CA SER A 363 37.16 16.11 1.66
C SER A 363 38.13 15.14 2.36
N GLY A 364 37.88 13.83 2.25
CA GLY A 364 38.53 12.80 3.06
C GLY A 364 37.94 12.64 4.47
N GLY A 365 36.96 13.46 4.84
CA GLY A 365 36.24 13.34 6.11
C GLY A 365 35.18 12.22 6.10
N GLN A 366 34.72 11.84 7.30
CA GLN A 366 33.73 10.76 7.48
C GLN A 366 32.43 11.02 6.72
N ASP A 367 31.90 12.24 6.75
CA ASP A 367 30.62 12.55 6.11
C ASP A 367 30.69 12.43 4.57
N SER A 368 31.72 13.03 3.96
CA SER A 368 31.92 12.93 2.51
C SER A 368 32.18 11.48 2.06
N SER A 369 32.85 10.70 2.91
CA SER A 369 33.08 9.27 2.67
C SER A 369 31.80 8.46 2.80
N ALA A 370 30.92 8.80 3.75
CA ALA A 370 29.62 8.15 3.92
C ALA A 370 28.72 8.41 2.71
N VAL A 371 28.66 9.65 2.20
CA VAL A 371 27.91 9.98 0.98
C VAL A 371 28.45 9.21 -0.22
N ALA A 372 29.77 9.14 -0.39
CA ALA A 372 30.39 8.34 -1.45
C ALA A 372 30.03 6.85 -1.33
N ALA A 373 30.05 6.31 -0.11
CA ALA A 373 29.63 4.94 0.17
C ALA A 373 28.15 4.72 -0.16
N MET A 374 27.26 5.67 0.13
CA MET A 374 25.84 5.59 -0.24
C MET A 374 25.66 5.49 -1.76
N VAL A 375 26.41 6.26 -2.56
CA VAL A 375 26.38 6.16 -4.03
C VAL A 375 26.90 4.80 -4.50
N ARG A 376 27.96 4.28 -3.88
CA ARG A 376 28.48 2.94 -4.19
C ARG A 376 27.46 1.85 -3.88
N LEU A 377 26.84 1.89 -2.70
CA LEU A 377 25.79 0.96 -2.26
C LEU A 377 24.53 1.05 -3.14
N MET A 378 24.20 2.24 -3.62
CA MET A 378 23.14 2.42 -4.61
C MET A 378 23.44 1.62 -5.86
N CYS A 379 24.68 1.71 -6.38
CA CYS A 379 25.08 0.95 -7.55
C CYS A 379 25.01 -0.58 -7.30
N GLU A 380 25.46 -1.05 -6.13
CA GLU A 380 25.37 -2.48 -5.77
C GLU A 380 23.93 -2.97 -5.74
N LYS A 381 23.05 -2.20 -5.09
CA LYS A 381 21.62 -2.52 -4.99
C LYS A 381 20.98 -2.63 -6.37
N VAL A 382 21.24 -1.67 -7.26
CA VAL A 382 20.66 -1.67 -8.61
C VAL A 382 21.19 -2.83 -9.43
N CYS A 383 22.50 -3.02 -9.50
CA CYS A 383 23.11 -4.11 -10.27
C CYS A 383 22.69 -5.49 -9.75
N ALA A 384 22.58 -5.66 -8.43
CA ALA A 384 22.11 -6.90 -7.82
C ALA A 384 20.65 -7.20 -8.21
N ALA A 385 19.78 -6.19 -8.22
CA ALA A 385 18.38 -6.34 -8.63
C ALA A 385 18.25 -6.71 -10.12
N VAL A 386 19.04 -6.06 -11.00
CA VAL A 386 19.10 -6.40 -12.44
C VAL A 386 19.55 -7.84 -12.65
N LYS A 387 20.64 -8.24 -11.99
CA LYS A 387 21.17 -9.60 -12.06
C LYS A 387 20.15 -10.62 -11.57
N PHE A 388 19.53 -10.39 -10.41
CA PHE A 388 18.51 -11.26 -9.84
C PHE A 388 17.36 -11.49 -10.82
N ARG A 389 16.86 -10.45 -11.49
CA ARG A 389 15.76 -10.62 -12.45
C ARG A 389 16.15 -11.38 -13.70
N ARG A 390 17.33 -11.12 -14.26
CA ARG A 390 17.84 -11.90 -15.41
C ARG A 390 17.92 -13.38 -15.05
N GLU A 391 18.48 -13.71 -13.88
CA GLU A 391 18.66 -15.09 -13.43
C GLU A 391 17.34 -15.83 -13.18
N ASN A 392 16.27 -15.10 -12.84
CA ASN A 392 14.94 -15.65 -12.61
C ASN A 392 13.98 -15.52 -13.82
N GLY A 393 14.46 -15.01 -14.97
CA GLY A 393 13.65 -14.84 -16.18
C GLY A 393 12.44 -13.92 -16.01
N LEU A 394 12.55 -12.94 -15.10
CA LEU A 394 11.49 -11.99 -14.80
C LEU A 394 11.51 -10.82 -15.80
N GLU A 395 10.33 -10.26 -16.09
CA GLU A 395 10.23 -9.07 -16.93
C GLU A 395 10.98 -7.87 -16.33
N ASP A 396 11.51 -7.04 -17.22
CA ASP A 396 12.20 -5.82 -16.82
C ASP A 396 11.22 -4.80 -16.20
N ASP A 397 11.72 -4.04 -15.23
CA ASP A 397 11.01 -2.95 -14.61
C ASP A 397 11.63 -1.61 -15.01
N PRO A 398 10.85 -0.52 -15.17
CA PRO A 398 11.37 0.82 -15.45
C PRO A 398 12.46 1.27 -14.47
N ALA A 399 12.50 0.70 -13.26
CA ALA A 399 13.55 0.91 -12.28
C ALA A 399 14.97 0.54 -12.72
N TYR A 400 15.15 -0.25 -13.78
CA TYR A 400 16.47 -0.69 -14.25
C TYR A 400 17.00 0.08 -15.44
N PHE A 401 16.37 1.20 -15.77
CA PHE A 401 16.79 2.06 -16.86
C PHE A 401 17.22 3.42 -16.32
N LEU A 402 18.35 3.91 -16.83
CA LEU A 402 18.82 5.27 -16.61
C LEU A 402 18.92 5.96 -17.98
N ASN A 403 18.19 7.06 -18.16
CA ASN A 403 18.16 7.81 -19.42
C ASN A 403 17.87 6.91 -20.65
N GLY A 404 16.92 5.98 -20.50
CA GLY A 404 16.47 5.05 -21.54
C GLY A 404 17.42 3.88 -21.82
N LYS A 405 18.55 3.76 -21.11
CA LYS A 405 19.49 2.64 -21.25
C LYS A 405 19.38 1.69 -20.06
N LYS A 406 19.35 0.38 -20.34
CA LYS A 406 19.36 -0.64 -19.30
C LYS A 406 20.67 -0.57 -18.51
N VAL A 407 20.56 -0.61 -17.20
CA VAL A 407 21.69 -0.58 -16.27
C VAL A 407 22.49 -1.88 -16.35
N THR A 408 23.81 -1.76 -16.21
CA THR A 408 24.77 -2.87 -16.23
C THR A 408 24.66 -3.72 -14.95
N GLU A 409 25.12 -4.98 -14.99
CA GLU A 409 25.21 -5.86 -13.81
C GLU A 409 26.49 -5.64 -13.00
N ASN A 410 27.40 -4.77 -13.46
CA ASN A 410 28.65 -4.45 -12.78
C ASN A 410 28.53 -3.13 -12.00
N PRO A 411 28.55 -3.16 -10.66
CA PRO A 411 28.44 -1.96 -9.84
C PRO A 411 29.54 -0.93 -10.05
N GLU A 412 30.77 -1.34 -10.36
CA GLU A 412 31.88 -0.41 -10.61
C GLU A 412 31.69 0.34 -11.93
N GLU A 413 31.16 -0.35 -12.94
CA GLU A 413 30.85 0.26 -14.23
C GLU A 413 29.70 1.27 -14.07
N LEU A 414 28.64 0.90 -13.35
CA LEU A 414 27.55 1.82 -13.05
C LEU A 414 28.04 3.03 -12.25
N CYS A 415 28.90 2.84 -11.25
CA CYS A 415 29.49 3.92 -10.47
C CYS A 415 30.26 4.92 -11.36
N LYS A 416 31.04 4.42 -12.34
CA LYS A 416 31.71 5.26 -13.35
C LYS A 416 30.71 6.01 -14.25
N GLN A 417 29.59 5.38 -14.60
CA GLN A 417 28.55 5.99 -15.43
C GLN A 417 27.81 7.13 -14.70
N VAL A 418 27.50 6.96 -13.41
CA VAL A 418 26.84 8.00 -12.58
C VAL A 418 27.82 9.06 -12.06
N ARG A 419 29.06 9.07 -12.59
CA ARG A 419 30.14 10.07 -12.46
C ARG A 419 30.25 10.75 -11.10
N VAL A 420 30.70 10.02 -10.08
CA VAL A 420 31.32 10.67 -8.91
C VAL A 420 32.66 11.29 -9.37
N LEU A 421 32.66 12.58 -9.70
CA LEU A 421 33.88 13.27 -10.14
C LEU A 421 34.81 13.50 -8.95
N GLU A 422 35.90 12.72 -8.89
CA GLU A 422 37.11 13.05 -8.14
C GLU A 422 37.83 14.19 -8.88
N ASN A 423 37.43 15.44 -8.66
CA ASN A 423 38.22 16.59 -9.13
C ASN A 423 38.07 17.76 -8.15
N TRP A 424 38.89 17.75 -7.10
CA TRP A 424 39.42 18.96 -6.47
C TRP A 424 40.87 18.72 -6.05
N VAL A 425 41.66 19.78 -6.27
CA VAL A 425 43.12 19.97 -6.24
C VAL A 425 43.84 19.40 -5.02
#